data_AF-A0A3B9RQR5-F1
#
_entry.id   AF-A0A3B9RQR5-F1
#
_cell.length_a   1.000
_cell.length_b   1.000
_cell.length_c   1.000
_cell.angle_alpha   90.00
_cell.angle_beta   90.00
_cell.angle_gamma   90.00
#
_symmetry.space_group_name_H-M   'P 1'
#
loop_
_entity.id
_entity.type
_entity.pdbx_description
1 polymer ?
#
loop_
_entity_poly.entity_id
_entity_poly.type
_entity_poly.pdbx_seq_one_letter_code
_entity_poly.pdbx_strand_id
1 'polypeptide(L)'
;MRLFHLSLFSDTLMMDTSVTIIFPQNCTRVREDRRPFFLGSYKVLYLLHYLKQNETSWIRMSSIERYVSQLPLVVVMPSVHRSFYTDQERGFPYFTYVADELPALMKEMFNISD
;
A
#
# COMPACT_ATOMS: atom_id res chain seq x y z
N MET A 1 -7.03 -11.33 -6.41
CA MET A 1 -6.23 -10.60 -5.41
C MET A 1 -7.06 -10.50 -4.14
N ARG A 2 -6.42 -10.25 -3.00
CA ARG A 2 -7.10 -9.79 -1.79
C ARG A 2 -6.97 -8.28 -1.73
N LEU A 3 -8.07 -7.59 -1.48
CA LEU A 3 -8.09 -6.14 -1.27
C LEU A 3 -8.33 -5.89 0.21
N PHE A 4 -7.42 -5.17 0.85
CA PHE A 4 -7.55 -4.73 2.24
C PHE A 4 -7.77 -3.23 2.26
N HIS A 5 -8.73 -2.80 3.07
CA HIS A 5 -8.87 -1.42 3.52
C HIS A 5 -8.54 -1.41 5.01
N LEU A 6 -7.47 -0.72 5.35
CA LEU A 6 -6.95 -0.68 6.70
C LEU A 6 -7.15 0.72 7.27
N SER A 7 -7.72 0.79 8.47
CA SER A 7 -7.67 1.98 9.32
C SER A 7 -6.69 1.69 10.43
N LEU A 8 -5.74 2.59 10.63
CA LEU A 8 -4.67 2.45 11.62
C LEU A 8 -4.40 3.79 12.30
N PHE A 9 -3.93 3.75 13.53
CA PHE A 9 -3.39 4.92 14.21
C PHE A 9 -1.92 5.10 13.81
N SER A 10 -1.54 6.28 13.34
CA SER A 10 -0.13 6.63 13.10
C SER A 10 0.42 7.37 14.30
N ASP A 11 1.49 6.82 14.89
CA ASP A 11 2.25 7.45 15.97
C ASP A 11 2.99 8.69 15.45
N THR A 12 3.44 8.68 14.20
CA THR A 12 4.12 9.83 13.57
C THR A 12 3.16 11.00 13.37
N LEU A 13 1.94 10.73 12.90
CA LEU A 13 0.94 11.75 12.61
C LEU A 13 0.03 12.05 13.81
N MET A 14 0.07 11.22 14.86
CA MET A 14 -0.81 11.27 16.03
C MET A 14 -2.30 11.28 15.66
N MET A 15 -2.69 10.52 14.64
CA MET A 15 -4.06 10.44 14.17
C MET A 15 -4.37 9.12 13.47
N ASP A 16 -5.66 8.78 13.41
CA ASP A 16 -6.14 7.71 12.56
C ASP A 16 -5.97 8.06 11.07
N THR A 17 -5.47 7.12 10.30
CA THR A 17 -5.27 7.22 8.85
C THR A 17 -5.68 5.92 8.16
N SER A 18 -5.71 5.94 6.83
CA SER A 18 -6.16 4.83 6.00
C SER A 18 -5.12 4.43 4.95
N VAL A 19 -5.04 3.13 4.71
CA VAL A 19 -4.19 2.50 3.69
C VAL A 19 -5.01 1.47 2.93
N THR A 20 -4.92 1.47 1.61
CA THR A 20 -5.48 0.41 0.77
C THR A 20 -4.36 -0.49 0.26
N ILE A 21 -4.55 -1.81 0.35
CA ILE A 21 -3.52 -2.80 -0.02
C ILE A 21 -4.10 -3.82 -0.97
N ILE A 22 -3.39 -4.07 -2.08
CA ILE A 22 -3.64 -5.20 -2.97
C ILE A 22 -2.61 -6.27 -2.65
N PHE A 23 -3.07 -7.43 -2.21
CA PHE A 23 -2.20 -8.52 -1.80
C PHE A 23 -2.40 -9.76 -2.72
N PRO A 24 -1.32 -10.39 -3.20
CA PRO A 24 -1.40 -11.59 -4.03
C PRO A 24 -2.19 -12.72 -3.35
N GLN A 25 -3.01 -13.42 -4.13
CA GLN A 25 -3.78 -14.56 -3.64
C GLN A 25 -3.59 -15.75 -4.58
N ASN A 26 -3.04 -16.83 -4.03
CA ASN A 26 -3.04 -18.13 -4.69
C ASN A 26 -4.42 -18.76 -4.52
N CYS A 27 -5.28 -18.59 -5.51
CA CYS A 27 -6.60 -19.21 -5.53
C CYS A 27 -6.90 -19.83 -6.90
N THR A 28 -7.92 -20.67 -6.93
CA THR A 28 -8.38 -21.39 -8.13
C THR A 28 -8.84 -20.48 -9.28
N ARG A 29 -9.09 -19.19 -9.00
CA ARG A 29 -9.40 -18.17 -10.03
C ARG A 29 -8.19 -17.83 -10.89
N VAL A 30 -6.98 -18.12 -10.42
CA VAL A 30 -5.73 -17.92 -11.18
C VAL A 30 -5.31 -19.27 -11.77
N ARG A 31 -5.14 -19.31 -13.10
CA ARG A 31 -4.66 -20.50 -13.81
C ARG A 31 -3.33 -20.94 -13.20
N GLU A 32 -3.14 -22.25 -13.09
CA GLU A 32 -2.00 -22.83 -12.38
C GLU A 32 -0.64 -22.39 -12.96
N ASP A 33 -0.54 -22.30 -14.29
CA ASP A 33 0.62 -21.79 -15.03
C ASP A 33 0.93 -20.30 -14.77
N ARG A 34 -0.02 -19.57 -14.17
CA ARG A 34 0.06 -18.14 -13.88
C ARG A 34 -0.06 -17.82 -12.40
N ARG A 35 -0.10 -18.83 -11.53
CA ARG A 35 -0.05 -18.59 -10.10
C ARG A 35 1.31 -17.97 -9.78
N PRO A 36 1.36 -16.86 -9.03
CA PRO A 36 2.64 -16.32 -8.60
C PRO A 36 3.36 -17.37 -7.77
N PHE A 37 4.37 -17.99 -8.39
CA PHE A 37 5.25 -18.95 -7.73
C PHE A 37 6.06 -18.17 -6.70
N PHE A 38 5.95 -18.55 -5.43
CA PHE A 38 6.49 -17.75 -4.34
C PHE A 38 7.32 -18.61 -3.40
N LEU A 39 8.63 -18.41 -3.45
CA LEU A 39 9.60 -18.82 -2.45
C LEU A 39 10.30 -17.56 -1.94
N GLY A 40 9.81 -16.94 -0.87
CA GLY A 40 10.51 -15.80 -0.24
C GLY A 40 9.60 -14.74 0.38
N SER A 41 9.95 -13.47 0.18
CA SER A 41 9.23 -12.26 0.61
C SER A 41 8.61 -11.56 -0.61
N TYR A 42 7.40 -11.00 -0.51
CA TYR A 42 6.73 -10.38 -1.64
C TYR A 42 7.39 -9.04 -2.00
N LYS A 43 7.62 -8.80 -3.29
CA LYS A 43 7.99 -7.44 -3.72
C LYS A 43 6.86 -6.49 -3.35
N VAL A 44 7.21 -5.27 -2.96
CA VAL A 44 6.25 -4.23 -2.60
C VAL A 44 6.38 -3.02 -3.54
N LEU A 45 5.23 -2.47 -3.93
CA LEU A 45 5.12 -1.19 -4.63
C LEU A 45 4.32 -0.23 -3.76
N TYR A 46 4.95 0.85 -3.30
CA TYR A 46 4.26 1.98 -2.70
C TYR A 46 3.75 2.90 -3.80
N LEU A 47 2.43 2.87 -4.03
CA LEU A 47 1.78 3.59 -5.11
C LEU A 47 1.09 4.85 -4.57
N LEU A 48 1.79 5.97 -4.71
CA LEU A 48 1.44 7.26 -4.13
C LEU A 48 0.36 7.99 -4.95
N HIS A 49 -0.59 8.64 -4.29
CA HIS A 49 -1.67 9.40 -4.92
C HIS A 49 -1.27 10.86 -5.22
N TYR A 50 -2.08 11.55 -6.04
CA TYR A 50 -1.87 12.95 -6.38
C TYR A 50 -2.53 13.93 -5.40
N LEU A 51 -2.38 15.24 -5.64
CA LEU A 51 -3.05 16.28 -4.87
C LEU A 51 -4.58 16.11 -4.90
N LYS A 52 -5.25 16.29 -3.75
CA LYS A 52 -6.72 16.13 -3.54
C LYS A 52 -7.22 14.67 -3.57
N GLN A 53 -6.32 13.70 -3.61
CA GLN A 53 -6.65 12.28 -3.59
C GLN A 53 -6.33 11.65 -2.24
N ASN A 54 -6.62 10.36 -2.12
CA ASN A 54 -6.35 9.53 -0.95
C ASN A 54 -6.06 8.07 -1.36
N GLU A 55 -5.95 7.17 -0.38
CA GLU A 55 -5.64 5.75 -0.53
C GLU A 55 -6.53 4.98 -1.53
N THR A 56 -7.77 5.43 -1.74
CA THR A 56 -8.72 4.75 -2.63
C THR A 56 -8.53 5.08 -4.11
N SER A 57 -7.70 6.08 -4.43
CA SER A 57 -7.78 6.77 -5.73
C SER A 57 -7.34 5.89 -6.88
N TRP A 58 -6.29 5.10 -6.70
CA TRP A 58 -5.83 4.16 -7.72
C TRP A 58 -6.83 3.04 -7.99
N ILE A 59 -7.56 2.57 -6.97
CA ILE A 59 -8.64 1.59 -7.15
C ILE A 59 -9.79 2.21 -7.95
N ARG A 60 -10.16 3.45 -7.65
CA ARG A 60 -11.32 4.12 -8.27
C ARG A 60 -11.06 4.66 -9.68
N MET A 61 -9.83 5.04 -9.98
CA MET A 61 -9.47 5.77 -11.19
C MET A 61 -8.58 4.97 -12.15
N SER A 62 -8.31 3.71 -11.85
CA SER A 62 -7.54 2.81 -12.72
C SER A 62 -8.02 1.37 -12.62
N SER A 63 -7.43 0.48 -13.42
CA SER A 63 -7.61 -0.97 -13.30
C SER A 63 -6.40 -1.66 -12.65
N ILE A 64 -5.75 -1.00 -11.68
CA ILE A 64 -4.51 -1.49 -11.07
C ILE A 64 -4.60 -2.94 -10.58
N GLU A 65 -5.71 -3.34 -9.94
CA GLU A 65 -5.90 -4.73 -9.47
C GLU A 65 -5.79 -5.75 -10.61
N ARG A 66 -6.38 -5.43 -11.77
CA ARG A 66 -6.28 -6.27 -12.97
C ARG A 66 -4.83 -6.33 -13.47
N TYR A 67 -4.14 -5.20 -13.51
CA TYR A 67 -2.78 -5.11 -14.04
C TYR A 67 -1.76 -5.89 -13.20
N VAL A 68 -1.90 -5.87 -11.87
CA VAL A 68 -0.98 -6.59 -10.96
C VAL A 68 -1.42 -8.02 -10.62
N SER A 69 -2.56 -8.47 -11.15
CA SER A 69 -3.21 -9.74 -10.76
C SER A 69 -2.37 -11.01 -10.95
N GLN A 70 -1.36 -10.98 -11.82
CA GLN A 70 -0.49 -12.12 -12.15
C GLN A 70 0.94 -11.92 -11.63
N LEU A 71 1.18 -10.87 -10.83
CA LEU A 71 2.50 -10.56 -10.29
C LEU A 71 2.58 -11.00 -8.82
N PRO A 72 3.74 -11.50 -8.34
CA PRO A 72 4.02 -11.69 -6.92
C PRO A 72 4.32 -10.33 -6.25
N LEU A 73 3.39 -9.38 -6.38
CA LEU A 73 3.55 -7.97 -6.00
C LEU A 73 2.46 -7.54 -5.03
N VAL A 74 2.86 -7.03 -3.87
CA VAL A 74 1.98 -6.29 -2.95
C VAL A 74 1.99 -4.82 -3.38
N VAL A 75 0.80 -4.20 -3.46
CA VAL A 75 0.66 -2.78 -3.75
C VAL A 75 0.10 -2.10 -2.51
N VAL A 76 0.83 -1.14 -1.95
CA VAL A 76 0.44 -0.34 -0.78
C VAL A 76 0.13 1.07 -1.25
N MET A 77 -1.08 1.56 -0.95
CA MET A 77 -1.56 2.89 -1.32
C MET A 77 -1.94 3.63 -0.03
N PRO A 78 -1.07 4.51 0.52
CA PRO A 78 -1.37 5.25 1.73
C PRO A 78 -2.14 6.55 1.45
N SER A 79 -2.84 7.07 2.46
CA SER A 79 -3.34 8.44 2.47
C SER A 79 -2.32 9.39 3.10
N VAL A 80 -2.04 10.52 2.46
CA VAL A 80 -1.14 11.57 2.99
C VAL A 80 -1.73 12.98 2.91
N HIS A 81 -3.04 13.08 2.71
CA HIS A 81 -3.75 14.35 2.62
C HIS A 81 -3.12 15.28 1.56
N ARG A 82 -2.97 16.58 1.85
CA ARG A 82 -2.36 17.59 0.96
C ARG A 82 -0.95 17.96 1.41
N SER A 83 -0.17 16.96 1.83
CA SER A 83 1.14 17.15 2.44
C SER A 83 2.29 17.32 1.46
N PHE A 84 2.08 16.97 0.18
CA PHE A 84 3.16 16.81 -0.81
C PHE A 84 4.23 15.79 -0.40
N TYR A 85 3.87 14.83 0.47
CA TYR A 85 4.80 13.84 1.03
C TYR A 85 5.97 14.50 1.77
N THR A 86 5.70 15.61 2.46
CA THR A 86 6.71 16.42 3.14
C THR A 86 6.37 16.56 4.62
N ASP A 87 7.40 16.56 5.47
CA ASP A 87 7.26 17.01 6.86
C ASP A 87 7.00 18.51 6.88
N GLN A 88 5.77 18.88 7.24
CA GLN A 88 5.31 20.25 7.10
C GLN A 88 5.87 21.13 8.22
N GLU A 89 6.39 22.32 7.89
CA GLU A 89 6.80 23.32 8.91
C GLU A 89 5.65 23.66 9.87
N ARG A 90 4.43 23.71 9.34
CA ARG A 90 3.18 23.87 10.10
C ARG A 90 2.20 22.80 9.67
N GLY A 91 2.23 21.66 10.35
CA GLY A 91 1.37 20.53 10.05
C GLY A 91 1.92 19.25 10.66
N PHE A 92 1.86 18.16 9.91
CA PHE A 92 2.27 16.85 10.38
C PHE A 92 3.49 16.32 9.61
N PRO A 93 4.27 15.40 10.22
CA PRO A 93 5.44 14.80 9.59
C PRO A 93 5.07 13.67 8.60
N TYR A 94 4.47 14.05 7.46
CA TYR A 94 4.02 13.09 6.44
C TYR A 94 5.15 12.39 5.68
N PHE A 95 6.33 12.99 5.56
CA PHE A 95 7.47 12.31 4.95
C PHE A 95 7.97 11.20 5.87
N THR A 96 8.17 11.51 7.15
CA THR A 96 8.56 10.53 8.17
C THR A 96 7.55 9.37 8.23
N TYR A 97 6.24 9.67 8.20
CA TYR A 97 5.20 8.63 8.15
C TYR A 97 5.35 7.68 6.95
N VAL A 98 5.53 8.21 5.74
CA VAL A 98 5.58 7.38 4.52
C VAL A 98 6.92 6.68 4.33
N ALA A 99 8.01 7.31 4.75
CA ALA A 99 9.36 6.79 4.56
C ALA A 99 9.75 5.76 5.64
N ASP A 100 9.29 5.94 6.88
CA ASP A 100 9.78 5.16 8.02
C ASP A 100 8.67 4.33 8.68
N GLU A 101 7.61 4.98 9.21
CA GLU A 101 6.58 4.28 9.98
C GLU A 101 5.76 3.31 9.12
N LEU A 102 5.23 3.77 7.99
CA LEU A 102 4.38 2.96 7.12
C LEU A 102 5.13 1.71 6.62
N PRO A 103 6.37 1.80 6.10
CA PRO A 103 7.10 0.60 5.69
C PRO A 103 7.38 -0.36 6.83
N ALA A 104 7.68 0.13 8.03
CA ALA A 104 7.85 -0.72 9.21
C ALA A 104 6.56 -1.48 9.56
N LEU A 105 5.41 -0.80 9.58
CA LEU A 105 4.10 -1.42 9.80
C LEU A 105 3.76 -2.46 8.72
N MET A 106 4.04 -2.16 7.45
CA MET A 106 3.78 -3.11 6.36
C MET A 106 4.66 -4.37 6.47
N LYS A 107 5.90 -4.24 6.95
CA LYS A 107 6.80 -5.38 7.22
C LYS A 107 6.35 -6.21 8.43
N GLU A 108 5.80 -5.57 9.46
CA GLU A 108 5.23 -6.29 10.61
C GLU A 108 4.00 -7.10 10.20
N MET A 109 3.10 -6.50 9.42
CA MET A 109 1.83 -7.11 9.03
C MET A 109 1.96 -8.16 7.92
N PHE A 110 2.96 -8.02 7.05
CA PHE A 110 3.07 -8.82 5.83
C PHE A 110 4.50 -9.28 5.56
N ASN A 111 4.63 -10.48 5.00
CA ASN A 111 5.90 -11.01 4.52
C ASN A 111 6.33 -10.33 3.19
N ILE A 112 6.75 -9.07 3.26
CA ILE A 112 7.25 -8.28 2.12
C ILE A 112 8.78 -8.12 2.16
N SER A 113 9.38 -7.86 1.00
CA SER A 113 10.82 -7.63 0.85
C SER A 113 11.26 -6.32 1.47
N ASP A 114 12.57 -6.18 1.70
CA ASP A 114 13.17 -4.93 2.18
C ASP A 114 13.00 -3.73 1.24
#